data_AF-A0AB34KGY0-F1
#
_entry.id   AF-A0AB34KGY0-F1
#
_cell.length_a   1.000
_cell.length_b   1.000
_cell.length_c   1.000
_cell.angle_alpha   90.00
_cell.angle_beta   90.00
_cell.angle_gamma   90.00
#
_symmetry.space_group_name_H-M   'P 1'
#
loop_
_entity.id
_entity.type
_entity.pdbx_description
1 polymer ?
#
loop_
_entity_poly.entity_id
_entity_poly.type
_entity_poly.pdbx_seq_one_letter_code
_entity_poly.pdbx_strand_id
1 'polypeptide(L)'
;MFSDHATLTYTVLGLFSVSAVAFLLSQPTDFAKWVQKKKYQYEVTFALYMLTPTEKFVFNSILFLFVSMLGIAAALYLPDHITIIARRSFYYWAGDASLGNSSYKAADTIWQTAARATDAVVDAVSGLKGAAASASAQEVAQVVAEGIPAQ
;
A
#
# COMPACT_ATOMS: atom_id res chain seq x y z
N MET A 1 26.93 16.33 26.75
CA MET A 1 26.08 15.96 25.60
C MET A 1 24.57 15.96 25.88
N PHE A 2 24.09 16.24 27.11
CA PHE A 2 22.64 16.23 27.41
C PHE A 2 21.93 17.59 27.26
N SER A 3 22.66 18.67 27.00
CA SER A 3 22.11 20.04 26.98
C SER A 3 21.42 20.42 25.66
N ASP A 4 21.70 19.70 24.56
CA ASP A 4 21.19 20.06 23.23
C ASP A 4 19.71 19.69 23.05
N HIS A 5 19.28 18.51 23.51
CA HIS A 5 17.88 18.08 23.38
C HIS A 5 16.92 18.97 24.18
N ALA A 6 17.30 19.36 25.40
CA ALA A 6 16.51 20.27 26.22
C ALA A 6 16.37 21.63 25.51
N THR A 7 17.47 22.19 25.03
CA THR A 7 17.47 23.49 24.32
C THR A 7 16.62 23.45 23.05
N LEU A 8 16.69 22.37 22.26
CA LEU A 8 15.86 22.20 21.06
C LEU A 8 14.36 22.07 21.39
N THR A 9 13.99 21.42 22.50
CA THR A 9 12.58 21.33 22.89
C THR A 9 12.00 22.68 23.31
N TYR A 10 12.75 23.50 24.07
CA TYR A 10 12.29 24.82 24.46
C TYR A 10 12.18 25.79 23.28
N THR A 11 13.06 25.71 22.29
CA THR A 11 12.97 26.55 21.09
C THR A 11 11.81 26.15 20.19
N VAL A 12 11.54 24.85 20.02
CA VAL A 12 10.38 24.37 19.24
C VAL A 12 9.07 24.73 19.93
N LEU A 13 8.96 24.54 21.24
CA LEU A 13 7.78 24.95 22.01
C LEU A 13 7.60 26.47 22.01
N GLY A 14 8.69 27.23 22.11
CA GLY A 14 8.70 28.68 21.99
C GLY A 14 8.19 29.14 20.63
N LEU A 15 8.74 28.59 19.53
CA LEU A 15 8.28 28.91 18.18
C LEU A 15 6.82 28.51 17.97
N PHE A 16 6.39 27.33 18.43
CA PHE A 16 4.99 26.91 18.35
C PHE A 16 4.07 27.86 19.11
N SER A 17 4.48 28.31 20.30
CA SER A 17 3.72 29.29 21.08
C SER A 17 3.61 30.65 20.39
N VAL A 18 4.70 31.13 19.77
CA VAL A 18 4.72 32.39 19.02
C VAL A 18 3.87 32.27 17.75
N SER A 19 3.93 31.15 17.03
CA SER A 19 3.09 30.87 15.88
C SER A 19 1.61 30.73 16.25
N ALA A 20 1.30 30.09 17.38
CA ALA A 20 -0.07 29.97 17.89
C ALA A 20 -0.63 31.34 18.33
N VAL A 21 0.18 32.19 18.96
CA VAL A 21 -0.19 33.56 19.32
C VAL A 21 -0.36 34.41 18.05
N ALA A 22 0.53 34.30 17.07
CA ALA A 22 0.39 34.98 15.78
C ALA A 22 -0.88 34.52 15.03
N PHE A 23 -1.21 33.24 15.09
CA PHE A 23 -2.45 32.69 14.53
C PHE A 23 -3.70 33.15 15.28
N LEU A 24 -3.63 33.28 16.61
CA LEU A 24 -4.72 33.84 17.42
C LEU A 24 -4.89 35.35 17.19
N LEU A 25 -3.82 36.10 16.98
CA LEU A 25 -3.87 37.53 16.64
C LEU A 25 -4.33 37.75 15.21
N SER A 26 -3.95 36.85 14.29
CA SER A 26 -4.56 36.70 12.98
C SER A 26 -5.91 35.98 13.13
N GLN A 27 -6.81 36.57 13.92
CA GLN A 27 -8.20 36.13 14.05
C GLN A 27 -8.67 35.76 12.65
N PRO A 28 -9.07 34.50 12.39
CA PRO A 28 -9.44 34.07 11.05
C PRO A 28 -10.85 34.58 10.77
N THR A 29 -11.06 35.89 10.88
CA THR A 29 -12.33 36.59 10.72
C THR A 29 -12.82 36.44 9.29
N ASP A 30 -11.91 36.41 8.33
CA ASP A 30 -12.24 36.14 6.92
C ASP A 30 -12.71 34.70 6.73
N PHE A 31 -12.08 33.73 7.41
CA PHE A 31 -12.55 32.35 7.43
C PHE A 31 -13.91 32.24 8.14
N ALA A 32 -14.10 32.92 9.27
CA ALA A 32 -15.36 32.92 10.01
C ALA A 32 -16.50 33.53 9.18
N LYS A 33 -16.25 34.65 8.48
CA LYS A 33 -17.19 35.27 7.53
C LYS A 33 -17.47 34.35 6.34
N TRP A 34 -16.45 33.65 5.85
CA TRP A 34 -16.60 32.68 4.77
C TRP A 34 -17.46 31.48 5.21
N VAL A 35 -17.22 30.93 6.42
CA VAL A 35 -18.03 29.86 7.00
C VAL A 35 -19.47 30.31 7.21
N GLN A 36 -19.69 31.52 7.71
CA GLN A 36 -21.03 32.11 7.84
C GLN A 36 -21.72 32.18 6.46
N LYS A 37 -21.03 32.68 5.42
CA LYS A 37 -21.56 32.72 4.05
C LYS A 37 -21.93 31.33 3.52
N LYS A 38 -21.13 30.30 3.84
CA LYS A 38 -21.42 28.91 3.47
C LYS A 38 -22.64 28.36 4.21
N LYS A 39 -22.79 28.67 5.50
CA LYS A 39 -23.99 28.33 6.27
C LYS A 39 -25.25 28.95 5.66
N TYR A 40 -25.22 30.24 5.30
CA TYR A 40 -26.36 30.89 4.66
C TYR A 40 -26.71 30.25 3.31
N GLN A 41 -25.71 29.94 2.50
CA GLN A 41 -25.94 29.29 1.22
C GLN A 41 -26.54 27.89 1.41
N TYR A 42 -26.04 27.12 2.38
CA TYR A 42 -26.59 25.82 2.74
C TYR A 42 -28.07 25.92 3.15
N GLU A 43 -28.43 26.93 3.96
CA GLU A 43 -29.83 27.18 4.31
C GLU A 43 -30.69 27.47 3.07
N VAL A 44 -30.19 28.28 2.12
CA VAL A 44 -30.92 28.71 0.91
C VAL A 44 -31.05 27.61 -0.14
N THR A 45 -29.97 26.90 -0.51
CA THR A 45 -29.99 25.93 -1.62
C THR A 45 -30.61 24.59 -1.27
N PHE A 46 -30.52 24.16 -0.01
CA PHE A 46 -31.13 22.91 0.44
C PHE A 46 -32.54 23.12 1.02
N ALA A 47 -33.12 24.31 0.85
CA ALA A 47 -34.43 24.70 1.35
C ALA A 47 -34.62 24.46 2.87
N LEU A 48 -33.54 24.30 3.64
CA LEU A 48 -33.60 24.03 5.08
C LEU A 48 -34.35 25.13 5.82
N TYR A 49 -34.27 26.38 5.36
CA TYR A 49 -34.99 27.48 6.01
C TYR A 49 -36.52 27.28 6.05
N MET A 50 -37.07 26.48 5.14
CA MET A 50 -38.50 26.16 5.09
C MET A 50 -38.89 24.93 5.91
N LEU A 51 -37.92 24.16 6.39
CA LEU A 51 -38.14 22.97 7.21
C LEU A 51 -38.21 23.35 8.69
N THR A 52 -39.09 22.67 9.42
CA THR A 52 -39.24 22.80 10.86
C THR A 52 -37.92 22.41 11.53
N PRO A 53 -37.48 23.06 12.64
CA PRO A 53 -36.16 22.80 13.25
C PRO A 53 -35.89 21.33 13.61
N THR A 54 -36.94 20.55 13.89
CA THR A 54 -36.87 19.09 14.08
C THR A 54 -36.58 18.35 12.76
N GLU A 55 -37.17 18.77 11.66
CA GLU A 55 -36.98 18.16 10.33
C GLU A 55 -35.58 18.44 9.77
N LYS A 56 -34.99 19.62 10.08
CA LYS A 56 -33.60 19.96 9.71
C LYS A 56 -32.59 18.94 10.26
N PHE A 57 -32.81 18.47 11.47
CA PHE A 57 -31.94 17.48 12.13
C PHE A 57 -32.02 16.11 11.44
N VAL A 58 -33.23 15.68 11.09
CA VAL A 58 -33.46 14.42 10.38
C VAL A 58 -32.84 14.45 8.99
N PHE A 59 -33.04 15.54 8.24
CA PHE A 59 -32.45 15.69 6.90
C PHE A 59 -30.92 15.67 6.93
N ASN A 60 -30.31 16.43 7.86
CA ASN A 60 -28.85 16.45 8.00
C ASN A 60 -28.29 15.08 8.44
N SER A 61 -29.04 14.30 9.21
CA SER A 61 -28.65 12.93 9.60
C SER A 61 -28.69 11.96 8.41
N ILE A 62 -29.71 12.04 7.56
CA ILE A 62 -29.80 11.24 6.32
C ILE A 62 -28.68 11.64 5.36
N LEU A 63 -28.42 12.93 5.20
CA LEU A 63 -27.35 13.45 4.34
C LEU A 63 -25.97 13.01 4.87
N PHE A 64 -25.75 13.06 6.18
CA PHE A 64 -24.54 12.54 6.81
C PHE A 64 -24.37 11.04 6.56
N LEU A 65 -25.44 10.26 6.73
CA LEU A 65 -25.42 8.82 6.47
C LEU A 65 -25.11 8.54 4.99
N PHE A 66 -25.75 9.24 4.07
CA PHE A 66 -25.52 9.09 2.63
C PHE A 66 -24.08 9.43 2.25
N VAL A 67 -23.55 10.55 2.72
CA VAL A 67 -22.16 10.97 2.45
C VAL A 67 -21.17 10.02 3.13
N SER A 68 -21.48 9.50 4.32
CA SER A 68 -20.64 8.52 5.01
C SER A 68 -20.61 7.19 4.24
N MET A 69 -21.77 6.70 3.80
CA MET A 69 -21.89 5.51 2.97
C MET A 69 -21.12 5.68 1.65
N LEU A 70 -21.30 6.82 0.99
CA LEU A 70 -20.59 7.17 -0.23
C LEU A 70 -19.08 7.31 0.02
N GLY A 71 -18.67 7.88 1.15
CA GLY A 71 -17.28 8.09 1.52
C GLY A 71 -16.54 6.78 1.78
N ILE A 72 -17.17 5.85 2.49
CA ILE A 72 -16.63 4.51 2.72
C ILE A 72 -16.59 3.71 1.41
N ALA A 73 -17.66 3.77 0.60
CA ALA A 73 -17.67 3.18 -0.72
C ALA A 73 -16.56 3.77 -1.61
N ALA A 74 -16.36 5.08 -1.58
CA ALA A 74 -15.28 5.73 -2.31
C ALA A 74 -13.90 5.30 -1.78
N ALA A 75 -13.69 5.26 -0.47
CA ALA A 75 -12.41 4.85 0.10
C ALA A 75 -12.02 3.40 -0.26
N LEU A 76 -12.99 2.48 -0.30
CA LEU A 76 -12.75 1.06 -0.59
C LEU A 76 -12.78 0.70 -2.08
N TYR A 77 -13.75 1.24 -2.83
CA TYR A 77 -14.00 0.88 -4.23
C TYR A 77 -13.21 1.77 -5.18
N LEU A 78 -13.19 3.08 -4.94
CA LEU A 78 -12.59 4.06 -5.85
C LEU A 78 -11.09 3.83 -6.17
N PRO A 79 -10.20 3.40 -5.24
CA PRO A 79 -8.80 3.17 -5.60
C PRO A 79 -8.65 2.11 -6.70
N ASP A 80 -9.41 1.01 -6.64
CA ASP A 80 -9.37 -0.03 -7.67
C ASP A 80 -9.86 0.51 -9.02
N HIS A 81 -11.00 1.21 -9.04
CA HIS A 81 -11.54 1.82 -10.28
C HIS A 81 -10.62 2.86 -10.90
N ILE A 82 -9.98 3.70 -10.09
CA ILE A 82 -9.06 4.72 -10.59
C ILE A 82 -7.86 4.06 -11.25
N THR A 83 -7.31 2.96 -10.70
CA THR A 83 -6.14 2.30 -11.31
C THR A 83 -6.44 1.68 -12.68
N ILE A 84 -7.63 1.08 -12.85
CA ILE A 84 -8.06 0.49 -14.12
C ILE A 84 -8.24 1.59 -15.18
N ILE A 85 -8.94 2.67 -14.82
CA ILE A 85 -9.21 3.78 -15.74
C ILE A 85 -7.90 4.51 -16.07
N ALA A 86 -7.05 4.76 -15.08
CA ALA A 86 -5.75 5.43 -15.26
C ALA A 86 -4.81 4.65 -16.19
N ARG A 87 -4.77 3.31 -16.08
CA ARG A 87 -3.95 2.48 -16.98
C ARG A 87 -4.44 2.57 -18.42
N ARG A 88 -5.75 2.60 -18.61
CA ARG A 88 -6.37 2.67 -19.94
C ARG A 88 -6.28 4.08 -20.54
N SER A 89 -6.46 5.13 -19.75
CA SER A 89 -6.25 6.51 -20.19
C SER A 89 -4.78 6.79 -20.51
N PHE A 90 -3.86 6.27 -19.69
CA PHE A 90 -2.43 6.33 -19.96
C PHE A 90 -2.05 5.57 -21.22
N TYR A 91 -2.67 4.42 -21.51
CA TYR A 91 -2.47 3.70 -22.78
C TYR A 91 -2.86 4.54 -24.00
N TYR A 92 -4.01 5.23 -23.94
CA TYR A 92 -4.46 6.08 -25.03
C TYR A 92 -3.66 7.38 -25.15
N TRP A 93 -3.13 7.91 -24.04
CA TRP A 93 -2.29 9.11 -24.06
C TRP A 93 -0.86 8.78 -24.52
N ALA A 94 -0.18 7.84 -23.85
CA ALA A 94 1.23 7.58 -24.06
C ALA A 94 1.53 6.79 -25.34
N GLY A 95 0.52 6.12 -25.92
CA GLY A 95 0.61 5.36 -27.17
C GLY A 95 1.62 4.21 -27.09
N ASP A 96 1.14 2.97 -26.90
CA ASP A 96 1.94 1.72 -26.86
C ASP A 96 3.36 1.84 -26.28
N ALA A 97 3.53 2.61 -25.21
CA ALA A 97 4.83 2.78 -24.57
C ALA A 97 4.84 1.98 -23.28
N SER A 98 5.10 0.68 -23.38
CA SER A 98 6.05 -0.14 -22.61
C SER A 98 6.07 -0.12 -21.05
N LEU A 99 5.55 0.90 -20.38
CA LEU A 99 5.63 1.09 -18.92
C LEU A 99 4.68 0.18 -18.15
N GLY A 100 3.51 -0.12 -18.71
CA GLY A 100 2.62 -1.14 -18.15
C GLY A 100 3.33 -2.49 -18.16
N ASN A 101 3.70 -2.96 -19.35
CA ASN A 101 4.21 -4.33 -19.56
C ASN A 101 5.50 -4.68 -18.84
N SER A 102 6.34 -3.70 -18.52
CA SER A 102 7.66 -3.96 -17.93
C SER A 102 7.58 -4.40 -16.47
N SER A 103 6.63 -3.88 -15.70
CA SER A 103 6.60 -4.07 -14.24
C SER A 103 6.09 -5.46 -13.83
N TYR A 104 5.00 -5.93 -14.46
CA TYR A 104 4.47 -7.28 -14.19
C TYR A 104 5.28 -8.37 -14.88
N LYS A 105 5.84 -8.12 -16.07
CA LYS A 105 6.72 -9.11 -16.72
C LYS A 105 8.04 -9.28 -16.00
N ALA A 106 8.61 -8.23 -15.41
CA ALA A 106 9.83 -8.35 -14.61
C ALA A 106 9.62 -9.20 -13.34
N ALA A 107 8.46 -9.06 -12.68
CA ALA A 107 8.14 -9.90 -11.53
C ALA A 107 7.97 -11.38 -11.93
N ASP A 108 7.26 -11.64 -13.04
CA ASP A 108 7.03 -12.99 -13.55
C ASP A 108 8.33 -13.69 -14.00
N THR A 109 9.26 -12.97 -14.64
CA THR A 109 10.56 -13.53 -15.04
C THR A 109 11.46 -13.86 -13.86
N ILE A 110 11.43 -13.06 -12.79
CA ILE A 110 12.19 -13.32 -11.55
C ILE A 110 11.66 -14.60 -10.88
N TRP A 111 10.34 -14.77 -10.78
CA TRP A 111 9.73 -15.98 -10.21
C TRP A 111 10.06 -17.24 -11.00
N GLN A 112 9.96 -17.19 -12.32
CA GLN A 112 10.30 -18.34 -13.17
C GLN A 112 11.79 -18.69 -13.11
N THR A 113 12.66 -17.70 -12.96
CA THR A 113 14.11 -17.91 -12.80
C THR A 113 14.43 -18.57 -11.46
N ALA A 114 13.80 -18.11 -10.38
CA ALA A 114 13.97 -18.71 -9.05
C ALA A 114 13.43 -20.15 -8.97
N ALA A 115 12.28 -20.43 -9.60
CA ALA A 115 11.72 -21.78 -9.66
C ALA A 115 12.67 -22.74 -10.40
N ARG A 116 13.19 -22.36 -11.57
CA ARG A 116 14.14 -23.16 -12.34
C ARG A 116 15.46 -23.40 -11.61
N ALA A 117 15.96 -22.41 -10.88
CA ALA A 117 17.16 -22.57 -10.07
C ALA A 117 16.94 -23.59 -8.94
N THR A 118 15.75 -23.58 -8.33
CA THR A 118 15.40 -24.53 -7.27
C THR A 118 15.29 -25.95 -7.80
N ASP A 119 14.62 -26.15 -8.93
CA ASP A 119 14.49 -27.47 -9.57
C ASP A 119 15.86 -28.03 -9.99
N ALA A 120 16.73 -27.21 -10.57
CA ALA A 120 18.09 -27.62 -10.95
C ALA A 120 18.95 -28.03 -9.74
N VAL A 121 18.80 -27.36 -8.61
CA VAL A 121 19.49 -27.73 -7.36
C VAL A 121 18.97 -29.06 -6.83
N VAL A 122 17.65 -29.27 -6.84
CA VAL A 122 17.04 -30.53 -6.40
C VAL A 122 17.51 -31.70 -7.29
N ASP A 123 17.61 -31.48 -8.60
CA ASP A 123 18.04 -32.50 -9.56
C ASP A 123 19.54 -32.82 -9.46
N ALA A 124 20.38 -31.81 -9.17
CA ALA A 124 21.79 -32.03 -8.88
C ALA A 124 21.99 -32.83 -7.58
N VAL A 125 21.18 -32.57 -6.55
CA VAL A 125 21.24 -33.28 -5.26
C VAL A 125 20.75 -34.72 -5.41
N SER A 126 19.69 -34.97 -6.19
CA SER A 126 19.21 -36.33 -6.45
C SER A 126 20.23 -37.12 -7.29
N GLY A 127 20.85 -36.50 -8.29
CA GLY A 127 21.92 -37.08 -9.09
C GLY A 127 23.16 -37.46 -8.26
N LEU A 128 23.57 -36.61 -7.31
CA LEU A 128 24.68 -36.92 -6.40
C LEU A 128 24.35 -38.09 -5.47
N LYS A 129 23.13 -38.14 -4.94
CA LYS A 129 22.67 -39.28 -4.11
C LYS A 129 22.65 -40.58 -4.91
N GLY A 130 22.21 -40.54 -6.18
CA GLY A 130 22.24 -41.68 -7.08
C GLY A 130 23.67 -42.13 -7.42
N ALA A 131 24.57 -41.18 -7.68
CA ALA A 131 25.98 -41.46 -7.97
C ALA A 131 26.74 -41.99 -6.73
N ALA A 132 26.42 -41.51 -5.53
CA ALA A 132 26.99 -42.05 -4.29
C ALA A 132 26.45 -43.45 -3.97
N ALA A 133 25.18 -43.72 -4.29
CA ALA A 133 24.59 -45.05 -4.17
C ALA A 133 25.22 -46.06 -5.16
N SER A 134 25.52 -45.65 -6.40
CA SER A 134 26.20 -46.52 -7.36
C SER A 134 27.69 -46.70 -7.05
N ALA A 135 28.37 -45.67 -6.52
CA ALA A 135 29.76 -45.78 -6.07
C ALA A 135 29.92 -46.73 -4.87
N SER A 136 29.03 -46.64 -3.87
CA SER A 136 29.03 -47.57 -2.74
C SER A 136 28.63 -48.99 -3.15
N ALA A 137 27.74 -49.16 -4.13
CA ALA A 137 27.44 -50.47 -4.71
C ALA A 137 28.65 -51.08 -5.45
N GLN A 138 29.46 -50.26 -6.13
CA GLN A 138 30.70 -50.70 -6.78
C GLN A 138 31.79 -51.10 -5.77
N GLU A 139 31.93 -50.35 -4.68
CA GLU A 139 32.87 -50.68 -3.59
C GLU A 139 32.52 -52.02 -2.93
N VAL A 140 31.23 -52.27 -2.64
CA VAL A 140 30.78 -53.55 -2.09
C VAL A 140 30.97 -54.70 -3.09
N ALA A 141 30.74 -54.48 -4.38
CA ALA A 141 30.99 -55.49 -5.41
C ALA A 141 32.49 -55.85 -5.54
N GLN A 142 33.37 -54.88 -5.32
CA GLN A 142 34.82 -55.06 -5.36
C GLN A 142 35.32 -55.86 -4.14
N VAL A 143 34.80 -55.57 -2.94
CA VAL A 143 35.08 -56.34 -1.71
C VAL A 143 34.55 -57.77 -1.79
N VAL A 144 33.39 -57.99 -2.43
CA VAL A 144 32.85 -59.34 -2.69
C VAL A 144 33.69 -60.11 -3.71
N ALA A 145 34.31 -59.43 -4.69
CA ALA A 145 35.21 -60.05 -5.65
C ALA A 145 36.57 -60.45 -5.05
N GLU A 146 37.08 -59.70 -4.07
CA GLU A 146 38.31 -60.05 -3.33
C GLU A 146 38.08 -61.09 -2.22
N GLY A 147 36.84 -61.31 -1.80
CA GLY A 147 36.46 -62.15 -0.65
C GLY A 147 36.16 -63.63 -0.90
N ILE A 148 36.41 -64.19 -2.09
CA ILE A 148 36.27 -65.64 -2.32
C ILE A 148 37.65 -66.34 -2.35
N PRO A 149 38.15 -66.82 -1.19
CA PRO A 149 39.06 -67.96 -1.16
C PRO A 149 38.36 -69.19 -0.57
N ALA A 150 37.99 -70.14 -1.42
CA ALA A 150 37.72 -71.56 -1.11
C ALA A 150 37.19 -72.22 -2.40
N GLN A 151 37.77 -73.26 -2.98
CA GLN A 151 38.66 -74.32 -2.49
C GLN A 151 39.57 -74.80 -3.61
#